data_AF-A0A8S9W7W3-F1
#
_entry.id   AF-A0A8S9W7W3-F1
#
_cell.length_a   1.000
_cell.length_b   1.000
_cell.length_c   1.000
_cell.angle_alpha   90.00
_cell.angle_beta   90.00
_cell.angle_gamma   90.00
#
_symmetry.space_group_name_H-M   'P 1'
#
loop_
_entity.id
_entity.type
_entity.pdbx_description
1 polymer ?
#
loop_
_entity_poly.entity_id
_entity_poly.type
_entity_poly.pdbx_seq_one_letter_code
_entity_poly.pdbx_strand_id
1 'polypeptide(L)'
;MNAAVSYPLRIPQNLIELANLRTKEEHVDKSTALRQLLYMGAQDYVLDLYGSGRISLSKAAQLLDTSTLDVVRIASERILPVGATKAQQEKSRETTRNLSV
;
A
#
# COMPACT_ATOMS: atom_id res chain seq x y z
N MET A 1 -16.75 -15.85 -25.14
CA MET A 1 -16.70 -14.55 -24.45
C MET A 1 -17.53 -14.68 -23.18
N ASN A 2 -16.91 -14.73 -22.00
CA ASN A 2 -17.67 -14.77 -20.74
C ASN A 2 -18.25 -13.38 -20.49
N ALA A 3 -19.58 -13.25 -20.50
CA ALA A 3 -20.24 -12.02 -20.08
C ALA A 3 -19.95 -11.81 -18.59
N ALA A 4 -19.29 -10.71 -18.25
CA ALA A 4 -19.05 -10.35 -16.86
C ALA A 4 -20.41 -10.08 -16.19
N VAL A 5 -20.78 -10.91 -15.23
CA VAL A 5 -21.98 -10.69 -14.41
C VAL A 5 -21.69 -9.46 -13.55
N SER A 6 -22.45 -8.38 -13.77
CA SER A 6 -22.34 -7.16 -12.98
C SER A 6 -23.17 -7.32 -11.69
N TYR A 7 -22.49 -7.39 -10.55
CA TYR A 7 -23.14 -7.34 -9.24
C TYR A 7 -22.99 -5.93 -8.65
N PRO A 8 -24.09 -5.24 -8.29
CA PRO A 8 -23.99 -3.91 -7.74
C PRO A 8 -23.37 -3.95 -6.34
N LEU A 9 -22.21 -3.32 -6.18
CA LEU A 9 -21.57 -3.12 -4.88
C LEU A 9 -22.30 -1.98 -4.14
N ARG A 10 -22.86 -2.28 -2.96
CA ARG A 10 -23.43 -1.22 -2.10
C ARG A 10 -22.30 -0.44 -1.44
N ILE A 11 -22.13 0.81 -1.86
CA ILE A 11 -21.20 1.75 -1.25
C ILE A 11 -21.93 2.52 -0.14
N PRO A 12 -21.39 2.56 1.09
CA PRO A 12 -21.92 3.38 2.18
C PRO A 12 -22.09 4.85 1.80
N GLN A 13 -23.16 5.48 2.31
CA GLN A 13 -23.54 6.85 1.95
C GLN A 13 -22.43 7.88 2.28
N ASN A 14 -21.75 7.72 3.40
CA ASN A 14 -20.62 8.57 3.79
C ASN A 14 -19.46 8.55 2.78
N LEU A 15 -19.17 7.39 2.16
CA LEU A 15 -18.13 7.30 1.12
C LEU A 15 -18.58 7.96 -0.18
N ILE A 16 -19.88 7.91 -0.49
CA ILE A 16 -20.44 8.63 -1.63
C ILE A 16 -20.32 10.15 -1.44
N GLU A 17 -20.59 10.64 -0.23
CA GLU A 17 -20.44 12.06 0.11
C GLU A 17 -18.98 12.51 0.03
N LEU A 18 -18.04 11.68 0.51
CA LEU A 18 -16.61 11.95 0.38
C LEU A 18 -16.17 12.03 -1.09
N ALA A 19 -16.64 11.11 -1.94
CA ALA A 19 -16.36 11.16 -3.37
C ALA A 19 -16.94 12.43 -4.04
N ASN A 20 -18.15 12.83 -3.65
CA ASN A 20 -18.77 14.05 -4.17
C ASN A 20 -17.99 15.31 -3.76
N LEU A 21 -17.46 15.36 -2.53
CA LEU A 21 -16.57 16.44 -2.09
C LEU A 21 -15.35 16.52 -3.00
N ARG A 22 -14.64 15.39 -3.19
CA ARG A 22 -13.45 15.34 -4.04
C ARG A 22 -13.74 15.71 -5.50
N THR A 23 -14.88 15.29 -6.05
CA THR A 23 -15.33 15.71 -7.39
C THR A 23 -15.43 17.23 -7.52
N LYS A 24 -15.92 17.93 -6.48
CA LYS A 24 -16.04 19.40 -6.51
C LYS A 24 -14.69 20.10 -6.37
N GLU A 25 -13.84 19.62 -5.46
CA GLU A 25 -12.54 20.22 -5.20
C GLU A 25 -11.56 19.99 -6.37
N GLU A 26 -11.47 18.75 -6.85
CA GLU A 26 -10.45 18.33 -7.83
C GLU A 26 -10.98 18.32 -9.27
N HIS A 27 -12.26 18.68 -9.48
CA HIS A 27 -12.90 18.74 -10.80
C HIS A 27 -12.81 17.42 -11.60
N VAL A 28 -12.88 16.29 -10.90
CA VAL A 28 -12.85 14.93 -11.47
C VAL A 28 -14.21 14.26 -11.40
N ASP A 29 -14.49 13.35 -12.34
CA ASP A 29 -15.73 12.58 -12.28
C ASP A 29 -15.80 11.68 -11.04
N LYS A 30 -17.02 11.31 -10.64
CA LYS A 30 -17.27 10.55 -9.41
C LYS A 30 -16.58 9.18 -9.41
N SER A 31 -16.46 8.53 -10.57
CA SER A 31 -15.81 7.21 -10.65
C SER A 31 -14.30 7.32 -10.46
N THR A 32 -13.70 8.39 -11.00
CA THR A 32 -12.29 8.73 -10.77
C THR A 32 -12.04 9.11 -9.31
N ALA A 33 -12.90 9.94 -8.71
CA ALA A 33 -12.79 10.30 -7.29
C ALA A 33 -12.84 9.05 -6.39
N LEU A 34 -13.78 8.14 -6.62
CA LEU A 34 -13.87 6.87 -5.88
C LEU A 34 -12.63 6.01 -6.06
N ARG A 35 -12.10 5.91 -7.29
CA ARG A 35 -10.89 5.12 -7.56
C ARG A 35 -9.66 5.69 -6.86
N GLN A 36 -9.50 7.01 -6.87
CA GLN A 36 -8.41 7.69 -6.15
C GLN A 36 -8.51 7.43 -4.64
N LEU A 37 -9.71 7.56 -4.05
CA LEU A 37 -9.93 7.26 -2.64
C LEU A 37 -9.60 5.80 -2.29
N LEU A 38 -10.01 4.86 -3.14
CA LEU A 38 -9.66 3.44 -2.99
C LEU A 38 -8.15 3.21 -3.10
N TYR A 39 -7.46 3.88 -4.03
CA TYR A 39 -6.02 3.77 -4.20
C TYR A 39 -5.26 4.27 -2.99
N MET A 40 -5.68 5.41 -2.40
CA MET A 40 -5.10 5.92 -1.16
C MET A 40 -5.22 4.88 -0.03
N GLY A 41 -6.43 4.35 0.20
CA GLY A 41 -6.63 3.33 1.24
C GLY A 41 -5.88 2.03 0.98
N ALA A 42 -5.78 1.60 -0.28
CA ALA A 42 -5.00 0.43 -0.67
C ALA A 42 -3.50 0.63 -0.41
N GLN A 43 -2.97 1.81 -0.74
CA GLN A 43 -1.59 2.20 -0.47
C GLN A 43 -1.31 2.17 1.04
N ASP A 44 -2.18 2.75 1.86
CA ASP A 44 -2.07 2.74 3.32
C ASP A 44 -1.99 1.31 3.85
N TYR A 45 -2.96 0.49 3.46
CA TYR A 45 -3.04 -0.90 3.91
C TYR A 45 -1.81 -1.73 3.52
N VAL A 46 -1.33 -1.58 2.28
CA VAL A 46 -0.13 -2.32 1.82
C VAL A 46 1.11 -1.86 2.56
N LEU A 47 1.26 -0.56 2.83
CA LEU A 47 2.41 -0.04 3.59
C LEU A 47 2.40 -0.50 5.05
N ASP A 48 1.22 -0.60 5.69
CA ASP A 48 1.10 -1.17 7.04
C ASP A 48 1.50 -2.65 7.08
N LEU A 49 1.06 -3.43 6.09
CA LEU A 49 1.48 -4.83 5.96
C LEU A 49 2.99 -4.96 5.76
N TYR A 50 3.59 -4.04 4.99
CA TYR A 50 5.02 -4.02 4.74
C TYR A 50 5.81 -3.61 6.00
N GLY A 51 5.43 -2.50 6.65
CA GLY A 51 6.09 -1.99 7.84
C GLY A 51 5.98 -2.93 9.05
N SER A 52 4.91 -3.73 9.13
CA SER A 52 4.76 -4.80 10.14
C SER A 52 5.46 -6.12 9.77
N GLY A 53 6.08 -6.21 8.59
CA GLY A 53 6.77 -7.41 8.12
C GLY A 53 5.85 -8.55 7.67
N ARG A 54 4.55 -8.30 7.52
CA ARG A 54 3.56 -9.31 7.05
C ARG A 54 3.69 -9.60 5.56
N ILE A 55 4.23 -8.68 4.78
CA ILE A 55 4.56 -8.87 3.37
C ILE A 55 5.97 -8.38 3.07
N SER A 56 6.60 -8.93 2.03
CA SER A 56 7.90 -8.47 1.55
C SER A 56 7.78 -7.18 0.73
N LEU A 57 8.89 -6.48 0.55
CA LEU A 57 8.99 -5.31 -0.32
C LEU A 57 8.52 -5.62 -1.75
N SER A 58 8.94 -6.74 -2.33
CA SER A 58 8.54 -7.16 -3.67
C SER A 58 7.03 -7.45 -3.75
N LYS A 59 6.43 -7.99 -2.68
CA LYS A 59 4.99 -8.24 -2.64
C LYS A 59 4.19 -6.93 -2.55
N ALA A 60 4.68 -5.95 -1.78
CA ALA A 60 4.10 -4.62 -1.73
C ALA A 60 4.14 -3.94 -3.10
N ALA A 61 5.28 -4.00 -3.79
CA ALA A 61 5.46 -3.47 -5.15
C ALA A 61 4.48 -4.11 -6.14
N GLN A 62 4.32 -5.45 -6.08
CA GLN A 62 3.36 -6.17 -6.90
C GLN A 62 1.90 -5.73 -6.64
N LEU A 63 1.51 -5.53 -5.37
CA LEU A 63 0.14 -5.17 -5.01
C LEU A 63 -0.22 -3.72 -5.39
N LEU A 64 0.77 -2.82 -5.38
CA LEU A 64 0.60 -1.41 -5.73
C LEU A 64 0.89 -1.12 -7.21
N ASP A 65 1.22 -2.15 -7.99
CA ASP A 65 1.61 -2.06 -9.40
C ASP A 65 2.70 -0.99 -9.63
N THR A 66 3.75 -1.05 -8.81
CA THR A 66 4.84 -0.06 -8.79
C THR A 66 6.19 -0.72 -8.57
N SER A 67 7.27 0.05 -8.64
CA SER A 67 8.62 -0.47 -8.41
C SER A 67 8.92 -0.64 -6.91
N THR A 68 9.85 -1.53 -6.56
CA THR A 68 10.33 -1.65 -5.17
C THR A 68 10.97 -0.36 -4.67
N LEU A 69 11.58 0.43 -5.56
CA LEU A 69 12.14 1.75 -5.23
C LEU A 69 11.04 2.75 -4.87
N ASP A 70 9.93 2.73 -5.59
CA ASP A 70 8.77 3.58 -5.28
C ASP A 70 8.14 3.20 -3.94
N VAL A 71 8.02 1.91 -3.62
CA VAL A 71 7.53 1.49 -2.31
C VAL A 71 8.43 2.03 -1.18
N VAL A 72 9.75 1.98 -1.35
CA VAL A 72 10.71 2.53 -0.36
C VAL A 72 10.54 4.05 -0.23
N ARG A 73 10.41 4.77 -1.35
CA ARG A 73 10.20 6.22 -1.37
C ARG A 73 8.89 6.62 -0.69
N ILE A 74 7.80 5.93 -1.02
CA ILE A 74 6.48 6.18 -0.42
C ILE A 74 6.49 5.85 1.09
N ALA A 75 7.17 4.78 1.49
CA ALA A 75 7.28 4.41 2.90
C ALA A 75 8.10 5.43 3.72
N SER A 76 9.17 6.01 3.13
CA SER A 76 9.99 7.01 3.81
C SER A 76 9.27 8.35 4.00
N GLU A 77 8.40 8.74 3.06
CA GLU A 77 7.53 9.91 3.17
C GLU A 77 6.54 9.83 4.37
N ARG A 78 6.30 8.62 4.91
CA ARG A 78 5.33 8.36 6.00
C ARG A 78 5.94 8.10 7.38
N ILE A 79 7.25 8.27 7.56
CA ILE A 79 7.96 7.94 8.81
C ILE A 79 7.71 6.46 9.21
N LEU A 80 7.61 5.56 8.24
CA LEU A 80 7.62 4.13 8.54
C LEU A 80 9.06 3.65 8.78
N PRO A 81 9.30 2.71 9.70
CA PRO A 81 10.60 2.08 9.84
C PRO A 81 10.91 1.26 8.58
N VAL A 82 11.68 1.84 7.67
CA VAL A 82 12.11 1.18 6.43
C VAL A 82 13.42 0.43 6.65
N GLY A 83 13.49 -0.82 6.15
CA GLY A 83 14.69 -1.64 6.18
C GLY A 83 14.72 -2.67 7.31
N ALA A 84 15.90 -3.27 7.52
CA ALA A 84 16.07 -4.29 8.56
C ALA A 84 15.92 -3.66 9.95
N THR A 85 15.04 -4.24 10.77
CA THR A 85 14.89 -3.89 12.19
C THR A 85 16.21 -4.10 12.94
N LYS A 86 16.39 -3.42 14.08
CA LYS A 86 17.58 -3.62 14.92
C LYS A 86 17.80 -5.10 15.27
N ALA A 87 16.73 -5.82 15.61
CA ALA A 87 16.80 -7.25 15.89
C ALA A 87 17.28 -8.07 14.68
N GLN A 88 16.82 -7.74 13.47
CA GLN A 88 17.31 -8.38 12.24
C GLN A 88 18.77 -8.04 11.95
N GLN A 89 19.19 -6.80 12.22
CA GLN A 89 20.60 -6.40 12.08
C GLN A 89 21.50 -7.14 13.08
N GLU A 90 21.07 -7.25 14.34
CA GLU A 90 21.76 -8.00 15.40
C GLU A 90 21.91 -9.47 14.99
N LYS A 91 20.81 -10.10 14.58
CA LYS A 91 20.80 -11.50 14.12
C LYS A 91 21.65 -11.72 12.87
N SER A 92 21.67 -10.76 11.95
CA SER A 92 22.55 -10.80 10.79
C SER A 92 24.02 -10.81 11.23
N ARG A 93 24.41 -9.95 12.19
CA ARG A 93 25.78 -9.89 12.72
C ARG A 93 26.17 -11.17 13.44
N GLU A 94 25.28 -11.74 14.24
CA GLU A 94 25.49 -13.05 14.88
C GLU A 94 25.71 -14.16 13.86
N THR A 95 24.87 -14.20 12.82
CA THR A 95 24.99 -15.20 11.75
C THR A 95 26.34 -15.07 11.03
N THR A 96 26.78 -13.85 10.72
CA THR A 96 28.09 -13.61 10.10
C THR A 96 29.24 -14.04 11.01
N ARG A 97 29.18 -13.78 12.33
CA ARG A 97 30.20 -14.25 13.29
C ARG A 97 30.27 -15.78 13.34
N ASN A 98 29.14 -16.46 13.30
CA ASN A 98 29.09 -17.93 13.36
C ASN A 98 29.59 -18.60 12.07
N LEU A 99 29.55 -17.89 10.94
CA LEU A 99 30.06 -18.35 9.64
C LEU A 99 31.55 -18.00 9.42
N SER A 100 32.15 -17.19 10.29
CA SER A 100 33.57 -16.80 10.19
C SER A 100 34.49 -17.63 11.10
N VAL A 101 34.01 -18.79 11.54
CA VAL A 101 34.74 -19.87 12.20
C VAL A 101 34.96 -20.99 11.20
#